data_AF-A0A0C9YQZ2-F1
#
_entry.id   AF-A0A0C9YQZ2-F1
#
_cell.length_a   1.000
_cell.length_b   1.000
_cell.length_c   1.000
_cell.angle_alpha   90.00
_cell.angle_beta   90.00
_cell.angle_gamma   90.00
#
_symmetry.space_group_name_H-M   'P 1'
#
loop_
_entity.id
_entity.type
_entity.pdbx_description
1 polymer ?
#
loop_
_entity_poly.entity_id
_entity_poly.type
_entity_poly.pdbx_seq_one_letter_code
_entity_poly.pdbx_strand_id
1 'polypeptide(L)' 'IPKPHTTIYIRFRTGCVGLNKHLHHIKKTESPSCKCSTPQETVEHYLTVFPCYNRACHVLWNSLG' A
#
# COMPACT_ATOMS: atom_id res chain seq x y z
N ILE A 1 -8.87 24.89 4.72
CA ILE A 1 -8.78 24.14 3.44
C ILE A 1 -8.44 22.69 3.79
N PRO A 2 -9.34 21.71 3.59
CA PRO A 2 -8.97 20.31 3.81
C PRO A 2 -7.94 19.94 2.74
N LYS A 3 -6.72 19.59 3.17
CA LYS A 3 -5.67 19.18 2.26
C LYS A 3 -6.06 17.80 1.70
N PRO A 4 -6.33 17.64 0.39
CA PRO A 4 -6.84 16.39 -0.18
C PRO A 4 -5.93 15.18 0.10
N HIS A 5 -4.64 15.41 0.26
CA HIS A 5 -3.64 14.41 0.64
C HIS A 5 -3.86 13.84 2.04
N THR A 6 -4.27 14.67 3.01
CA THR A 6 -4.52 14.24 4.40
C THR A 6 -5.76 13.34 4.48
N THR A 7 -6.80 13.65 3.72
CA THR A 7 -8.02 12.83 3.66
C THR A 7 -7.75 11.45 3.06
N ILE A 8 -6.94 11.39 1.99
CA ILE A 8 -6.52 10.13 1.37
C ILE A 8 -5.65 9.32 2.35
N TYR A 9 -4.71 9.97 3.03
CA TYR A 9 -3.87 9.32 4.05
C TYR A 9 -4.70 8.72 5.19
N ILE A 10 -5.68 9.45 5.73
CA ILE A 10 -6.58 8.94 6.77
C ILE A 10 -7.37 7.74 6.26
N ARG A 11 -7.94 7.83 5.04
CA ARG A 11 -8.70 6.73 4.42
C ARG A 11 -7.87 5.47 4.19
N PHE A 12 -6.58 5.63 3.89
CA PHE A 12 -5.65 4.52 3.80
C PHE A 12 -5.35 3.89 5.16
N ARG A 13 -5.16 4.71 6.19
CA ARG A 13 -4.90 4.23 7.56
C ARG A 13 -6.12 3.54 8.17
N THR A 14 -7.33 3.98 7.83
CA THR A 14 -8.58 3.39 8.32
C THR A 14 -9.10 2.25 7.45
N GLY A 15 -8.38 1.86 6.39
CA GLY A 15 -8.78 0.78 5.49
C GLY A 15 -10.02 1.08 4.63
N CYS A 16 -10.53 2.32 4.64
CA CYS A 16 -11.71 2.72 3.87
C CYS A 16 -11.43 2.81 2.37
N VAL A 17 -10.15 2.89 1.96
CA VAL A 17 -9.72 2.87 0.57
C VAL A 17 -8.61 1.83 0.41
N GLY A 18 -8.78 0.92 -0.55
CA GLY A 18 -7.73 -0.04 -0.92
C GLY A 18 -6.56 0.66 -1.60
N LEU A 19 -5.34 0.36 -1.14
CA LEU A 19 -4.09 0.96 -1.61
C LEU A 19 -3.91 0.77 -3.12
N ASN A 20 -3.93 -0.48 -3.60
CA ASN A 20 -3.75 -0.75 -5.03
C ASN A 20 -4.86 -0.18 -5.91
N LYS A 21 -6.11 -0.14 -5.42
CA LYS A 21 -7.21 0.51 -6.14
C LYS A 21 -6.95 2.00 -6.36
N HIS A 22 -6.44 2.70 -5.35
CA HIS A 22 -6.05 4.10 -5.48
C HIS A 22 -4.81 4.28 -6.35
N LEU A 23 -3.78 3.44 -6.15
CA LEU A 23 -2.55 3.47 -6.95
C LEU A 23 -2.85 3.21 -8.44
N HIS A 24 -3.78 2.32 -8.76
CA HIS A 24 -4.20 2.03 -10.13
C HIS A 24 -4.92 3.24 -10.74
N HIS A 25 -5.79 3.91 -9.96
CA HIS A 25 -6.45 5.13 -10.40
C HIS A 25 -5.47 6.25 -10.76
N ILE A 26 -4.34 6.36 -10.03
CA ILE A 26 -3.27 7.32 -10.35
C ILE A 26 -2.18 6.74 -11.28
N LYS A 27 -2.43 5.58 -11.90
CA LYS A 27 -1.51 4.90 -12.84
C LYS A 27 -0.13 4.59 -12.28
N LYS A 28 -0.04 4.32 -10.97
CA LYS A 28 1.20 3.89 -10.29
C LYS A 28 1.33 2.37 -10.15
N THR A 29 0.25 1.62 -10.42
CA THR A 29 0.27 0.16 -10.52
C THR A 29 -0.60 -0.28 -11.69
N GLU A 30 -0.18 -1.35 -12.36
CA GLU A 30 -0.86 -1.97 -13.50
C GLU A 30 -2.11 -2.76 -13.09
N SER A 31 -2.27 -3.05 -11.79
CA SER A 31 -3.40 -3.86 -11.32
C SER A 31 -4.01 -3.29 -10.03
N PRO A 32 -5.35 -3.19 -9.96
CA PRO A 32 -6.05 -2.72 -8.77
C PRO A 32 -6.12 -3.78 -7.67
N SER A 33 -5.83 -5.04 -8.00
CA SER A 33 -5.80 -6.18 -7.10
C SER A 33 -4.40 -6.44 -6.56
N CYS A 34 -4.36 -6.97 -5.34
CA CYS A 34 -3.14 -7.53 -4.77
C CYS A 34 -2.74 -8.79 -5.52
N LYS A 35 -1.43 -9.04 -5.68
CA LYS A 35 -0.92 -10.36 -6.15
C LYS A 35 -1.04 -11.45 -5.08
N CYS A 36 -1.17 -11.03 -3.83
CA CYS A 36 -1.62 -11.89 -2.76
C CYS A 36 -3.14 -12.10 -2.92
N SER A 37 -3.68 -13.27 -2.64
CA SER A 37 -5.11 -13.58 -2.85
C SER A 37 -6.07 -12.83 -1.91
N THR A 38 -5.68 -11.65 -1.43
CA THR A 38 -6.45 -10.83 -0.49
C THR A 38 -7.39 -9.89 -1.27
N PRO A 39 -8.69 -9.86 -0.93
CA PRO A 39 -9.69 -9.11 -1.71
C PRO A 39 -9.51 -7.60 -1.61
N GLN A 40 -8.82 -7.10 -0.58
CA GLN A 40 -8.62 -5.68 -0.37
C GLN A 40 -7.24 -5.42 0.24
N GLU A 41 -6.36 -4.81 -0.55
CA GLU A 41 -5.02 -4.44 -0.10
C GLU A 41 -5.10 -3.16 0.72
N THR A 42 -4.98 -3.28 2.05
CA THR A 42 -4.85 -2.13 2.96
C THR A 42 -3.39 -1.72 3.10
N VAL A 43 -3.11 -0.56 3.70
CA VAL A 43 -1.72 -0.17 4.01
C VAL A 43 -1.08 -1.17 4.95
N GLU A 44 -1.79 -1.66 5.98
CA GLU A 44 -1.27 -2.70 6.86
C GLU A 44 -0.92 -3.96 6.07
N HIS A 45 -1.81 -4.40 5.18
CA HIS A 45 -1.53 -5.56 4.33
C HIS A 45 -0.27 -5.35 3.47
N TYR A 46 -0.16 -4.17 2.83
CA TYR A 46 1.00 -3.82 2.02
C TYR A 46 2.30 -3.85 2.82
N LEU A 47 2.28 -3.33 4.06
CA LEU A 47 3.47 -3.26 4.91
C LEU A 47 3.85 -4.61 5.54
N THR A 48 2.87 -5.44 5.89
CA THR A 48 3.09 -6.65 6.72
C THR A 48 3.07 -7.95 5.93
N VAL A 49 2.17 -8.06 4.94
CA VAL A 49 1.90 -9.33 4.24
C VAL A 49 2.46 -9.33 2.83
N PHE A 50 2.57 -8.16 2.17
CA PHE A 50 2.96 -8.13 0.78
C PHE A 50 4.45 -8.52 0.61
N PRO A 51 4.75 -9.64 -0.06
CA PRO A 51 6.11 -10.20 -0.07
C PRO A 51 7.13 -9.30 -0.77
N CYS A 52 6.68 -8.45 -1.70
CA CYS A 52 7.54 -7.47 -2.37
C CYS A 52 8.02 -6.37 -1.41
N TYR A 53 7.13 -5.89 -0.53
CA TYR A 53 7.49 -4.85 0.44
C TYR A 53 8.33 -5.44 1.56
N ASN A 54 7.96 -6.62 2.07
CA ASN A 54 8.74 -7.31 3.09
C ASN A 54 10.17 -7.60 2.60
N ARG A 55 10.34 -8.00 1.33
CA ARG A 55 11.65 -8.15 0.69
C ARG A 55 12.42 -6.83 0.61
N ALA A 56 11.78 -5.73 0.21
CA ALA A 56 12.44 -4.42 0.14
C ALA A 56 12.87 -3.91 1.53
N CYS A 57 12.01 -4.07 2.54
CA CYS A 57 12.34 -3.76 3.93
C CYS A 57 13.47 -4.63 4.46
N HIS A 58 13.47 -5.93 4.17
CA HIS A 58 14.52 -6.84 4.60
C HIS A 58 15.87 -6.50 3.93
N VAL A 59 15.87 -6.15 2.64
CA VAL A 59 17.07 -5.64 1.94
C VAL A 59 17.56 -4.34 2.58
N LEU A 60 16.65 -3.39 2.84
CA LEU A 60 16.99 -2.12 3.48
C LEU A 60 17.60 -2.34 4.88
N TRP A 61 16.95 -3.18 5.71
CA TRP A 61 17.44 -3.52 7.04
C TRP A 61 18.82 -4.19 7.00
N ASN A 62 19.04 -5.14 6.08
CA ASN A 62 20.33 -5.80 5.92
C ASN A 62 21.41 -4.85 5.36
N SER A 63 21.04 -3.81 4.62
CA SER A 63 21.98 -2.80 4.10
C SER A 63 22.36 -1.72 5.11
N LEU A 64 21.61 -1.61 6.22
CA LEU A 64 21.87 -0.68 7.32
C LEU A 64 22.69 -1.32 8.46
N GLY A 65 23.06 -2.60 8.32
CA GLY A 65 23.93 -3.35 9.22
C GLY A 65 25.39 -3.32 8.78
#